data_AF-A0A918Z5T0-F1
#
_entry.id   AF-A0A918Z5T0-F1
#
_cell.length_a   1.000
_cell.length_b   1.000
_cell.length_c   1.000
_cell.angle_alpha   90.00
_cell.angle_beta   90.00
_cell.angle_gamma   90.00
#
_symmetry.space_group_name_H-M   'P 1'
#
loop_
_entity.id
_entity.type
_entity.pdbx_description
1 polymer ?
#
loop_
_entity_poly.entity_id
_entity_poly.type
_entity_poly.pdbx_seq_one_letter_code
_entity_poly.pdbx_strand_id
1 'polypeptide(L)' 'MKIEVTTANDAKAEARPIRGLTGAGAYIDELTLLPKEFVKRLIDRQSVPGALIFATTNPGNPGHRAKKE' A
#
# COMPACT_ATOMS: atom_id res chain seq x y z
N MET A 1 -11.18 -16.77 -1.37
CA MET A 1 -10.22 -15.66 -1.11
C MET A 1 -10.90 -14.36 -1.50
N LYS A 2 -10.99 -13.38 -0.60
CA LYS A 2 -11.58 -12.07 -0.89
C LYS A 2 -10.47 -11.13 -1.34
N ILE A 3 -10.70 -10.38 -2.41
CA ILE A 3 -9.78 -9.35 -2.90
C ILE A 3 -10.50 -8.01 -2.76
N GLU A 4 -9.85 -7.06 -2.11
CA GLU A 4 -10.33 -5.69 -1.98
C GLU A 4 -9.45 -4.76 -2.82
N VAL A 5 -10.09 -3.92 -3.63
CA VAL A 5 -9.41 -2.96 -4.50
C VAL A 5 -9.73 -1.57 -3.97
N THR A 6 -8.70 -0.74 -3.79
CA THR A 6 -8.83 0.62 -3.27
C THR A 6 -7.86 1.56 -3.97
N THR A 7 -8.18 2.85 -3.99
CA THR A 7 -7.38 3.91 -4.60
C THR A 7 -7.03 4.98 -3.56
N ALA A 8 -5.89 5.65 -3.71
CA ALA A 8 -5.45 6.70 -2.80
C ALA A 8 -5.64 8.14 -3.34
N ASN A 9 -6.53 8.34 -4.32
CA ASN A 9 -6.67 9.61 -5.04
C ASN A 9 -7.37 10.75 -4.28
N ASP A 10 -7.97 10.51 -3.12
CA ASP A 10 -8.72 11.54 -2.41
C ASP A 10 -8.38 11.54 -0.92
N ALA A 11 -8.13 12.71 -0.33
CA ALA A 11 -7.83 12.85 1.10
C ALA A 11 -8.99 12.33 1.98
N LYS A 12 -10.21 12.24 1.44
CA LYS A 12 -11.36 11.60 2.10
C LYS A 12 -11.34 10.06 2.04
N ALA A 13 -10.51 9.47 1.18
CA ALA A 13 -10.29 8.03 1.10
C ALA A 13 -9.32 7.52 2.19
N GLU A 14 -8.75 8.40 3.02
CA GLU A 14 -7.75 8.08 4.06
C GLU A 14 -8.20 7.08 5.15
N ALA A 15 -9.48 6.72 5.27
CA ALA A 15 -9.95 6.01 6.47
C ALA A 15 -10.84 4.78 6.27
N ARG A 16 -11.50 4.56 5.13
CA ARG A 16 -12.59 3.56 5.07
C ARG A 16 -12.17 2.13 4.67
N PRO A 17 -11.34 1.88 3.64
CA PRO A 17 -11.11 0.49 3.20
C PRO A 17 -10.06 -0.29 4.00
N ILE A 18 -9.09 0.37 4.64
CA ILE A 18 -7.94 -0.32 5.25
C ILE A 18 -8.15 -0.61 6.76
N ARG A 19 -9.05 0.13 7.42
CA ARG A 19 -9.29 -0.06 8.86
C ARG A 19 -10.05 -1.36 9.11
N GLY A 20 -9.50 -2.21 9.99
CA GLY A 20 -10.08 -3.50 10.35
C GLY A 20 -9.76 -4.64 9.38
N LEU A 21 -8.98 -4.39 8.33
CA LEU A 21 -8.55 -5.44 7.41
C LEU A 21 -7.40 -6.26 8.02
N THR A 22 -7.48 -7.58 7.88
CA THR A 22 -6.38 -8.51 8.12
C THR A 22 -6.06 -9.18 6.78
N GLY A 23 -4.93 -8.78 6.19
CA GLY A 23 -4.50 -9.22 4.87
C GLY A 23 -3.47 -10.33 4.91
N ALA A 24 -3.52 -11.22 3.93
CA ALA A 24 -2.49 -12.23 3.64
C ALA A 24 -1.51 -11.78 2.56
N GLY A 25 -1.59 -10.52 2.13
CA GLY A 25 -0.73 -9.93 1.14
C GLY A 25 -1.39 -8.74 0.44
N ALA A 26 -0.56 -7.95 -0.22
CA ALA A 26 -1.01 -6.79 -0.99
C ALA A 26 -0.26 -6.70 -2.32
N TYR A 27 -0.96 -6.21 -3.33
CA TYR A 27 -0.36 -5.76 -4.58
C TYR A 27 -0.54 -4.24 -4.67
N ILE A 28 0.55 -3.53 -4.95
CA ILE A 28 0.58 -2.07 -5.04
C ILE A 28 1.02 -1.70 -6.45
N ASP A 29 0.12 -1.07 -7.20
CA ASP A 29 0.48 -0.48 -8.48
C ASP A 29 0.95 0.96 -8.29
N GLU A 30 1.96 1.35 -9.08
CA GLU A 30 2.56 2.69 -9.09
C GLU A 30 2.91 3.23 -7.69
N LEU A 31 3.68 2.46 -6.92
CA LEU A 31 4.02 2.74 -5.52
C LEU A 31 4.51 4.18 -5.26
N THR A 32 5.25 4.78 -6.19
CA THR A 32 5.79 6.14 -6.03
C THR A 32 4.73 7.24 -6.07
N LEU A 33 3.55 6.97 -6.65
CA LEU A 33 2.46 7.95 -6.71
C LEU A 33 1.61 7.94 -5.44
N LEU A 34 1.70 6.89 -4.64
CA LEU A 34 0.89 6.76 -3.43
C LEU A 34 1.45 7.59 -2.26
N PRO A 35 0.59 8.20 -1.43
CA PRO A 35 1.01 8.85 -0.20
C PRO A 35 1.74 7.87 0.74
N LYS A 36 2.82 8.32 1.38
CA LYS A 36 3.62 7.49 2.30
C LYS A 36 2.76 6.86 3.41
N GLU A 37 1.92 7.66 4.03
CA GLU A 37 1.06 7.20 5.14
C GLU A 37 0.03 6.18 4.69
N PHE A 38 -0.44 6.24 3.44
CA PHE A 38 -1.33 5.23 2.89
C PHE A 38 -0.61 3.88 2.76
N VAL A 39 0.59 3.87 2.19
CA VAL A 39 1.41 2.66 2.03
C VAL A 39 1.75 2.05 3.38
N LYS A 40 2.19 2.88 4.35
CA LYS A 40 2.49 2.41 5.70
C LYS A 40 1.28 1.74 6.35
N ARG A 41 0.11 2.37 6.30
CA ARG A 41 -1.13 1.80 6.85
C ARG A 41 -1.52 0.48 6.18
N LEU A 42 -1.31 0.34 4.87
CA LEU A 42 -1.58 -0.90 4.13
C LEU A 42 -0.66 -2.05 4.57
N ILE A 43 0.64 -1.76 4.74
CA ILE A 43 1.64 -2.72 5.23
C ILE A 43 1.25 -3.22 6.62
N ASP A 44 0.84 -2.33 7.52
CA ASP A 44 0.43 -2.66 8.89
C ASP A 44 -0.78 -3.62 8.97
N ARG A 45 -1.51 -3.85 7.86
CA ARG A 45 -2.63 -4.80 7.81
C ARG A 45 -2.22 -6.22 7.40
N GLN A 46 -1.01 -6.42 6.90
CA GLN A 46 -0.57 -7.71 6.37
C GLN A 46 -0.03 -8.60 7.50
N SER A 47 -0.91 -9.02 8.42
CA SER A 47 -0.52 -9.73 9.66
C SER A 47 -0.67 -11.25 9.60
N VAL A 48 -1.21 -11.82 8.52
CA VAL A 48 -1.29 -13.28 8.37
C VAL A 48 0.13 -13.86 8.19
N PRO A 49 0.49 -14.96 8.88
CA PRO A 49 1.79 -15.60 8.68
C PRO A 49 2.06 -15.92 7.21
N GLY A 50 3.24 -15.50 6.72
CA GLY A 50 3.63 -15.68 5.32
C GLY A 50 3.07 -14.62 4.35
N ALA A 51 2.48 -13.53 4.86
CA ALA A 51 2.02 -12.44 4.00
C ALA A 51 3.16 -11.81 3.18
N LEU A 52 2.89 -11.59 1.89
CA LEU A 52 3.82 -10.97 0.96
C LEU A 52 3.22 -9.70 0.35
N ILE A 53 4.07 -8.71 0.11
CA ILE A 53 3.69 -7.46 -0.55
C ILE A 53 4.49 -7.37 -1.85
N PHE A 54 3.77 -7.20 -2.95
CA PHE A 54 4.34 -6.95 -4.27
C PHE A 54 4.02 -5.52 -4.67
N ALA A 55 5.00 -4.81 -5.24
CA ALA A 55 4.82 -3.45 -5.68
C ALA A 55 5.50 -3.22 -7.04
N THR A 56 4.81 -2.53 -7.93
CA THR A 56 5.35 -2.03 -9.20
C THR A 56 5.48 -0.52 -9.12
N THR A 57 6.51 0.01 -9.78
CA THR A 57 6.64 1.44 -9.97
C THR A 57 7.64 1.74 -11.06
N ASN A 58 7.48 2.89 -11.72
CA ASN A 58 8.51 3.41 -12.60
C ASN A 58 9.64 4.05 -11.78
N PRO A 59 10.90 4.03 -12.28
CA PRO A 59 11.99 4.76 -11.66
C PRO A 59 11.64 6.26 -11.55
N GLY A 60 11.75 6.79 -10.33
CA GLY A 60 11.51 8.21 -10.04
C GLY A 60 12.78 8.92 -9.55
N ASN A 61 12.58 10.09 -8.94
CA ASN A 61 13.66 10.85 -8.31
C ASN A 61 14.49 9.96 -7.35
N PRO A 62 15.84 9.96 -7.40
CA PRO A 62 16.67 9.18 -6.49
C PRO A 62 16.43 9.49 -5.00
N GLY A 63 15.90 10.69 -4.71
CA GLY A 63 15.52 11.12 -3.37
C GLY A 63 14.24 10.48 -2.81
N HIS A 64 13.47 9.74 -3.63
CA HIS A 64 12.15 9.24 -3.27
C HIS A 64 12.20 8.16 -2.18
N ARG A 65 11.20 8.15 -1.28
CA ARG A 65 11.13 7.21 -0.15
C ARG A 65 11.23 5.75 -0.57
N ALA A 66 10.58 5.36 -1.67
CA ALA A 66 10.59 3.98 -2.16
C ALA A 66 11.97 3.47 -2.61
N LYS A 67 12.97 4.36 -2.72
CA LYS A 67 14.36 4.00 -2.97
C LYS A 67 15.24 4.06 -1.72
N LYS A 68 14.85 4.88 -0.74
CA LYS A 68 15.63 5.15 0.48
C LYS A 68 15.25 4.25 1.65
N GLU A 69 13.99 3.85 1.70
CA GLU A 69 13.40 2.94 2.68
C GLU A 69 13.38 1.52 2.10
#